data_AF-A0A563U7V2-F1
#
_entry.id   AF-A0A563U7V2-F1
#
_cell.length_a   1.000
_cell.length_b   1.000
_cell.length_c   1.000
_cell.angle_alpha   90.00
_cell.angle_beta   90.00
_cell.angle_gamma   90.00
#
_symmetry.space_group_name_H-M   'P 1'
#
loop_
_entity.id
_entity.type
_entity.pdbx_description
1 polymer ?
#
loop_
_entity_poly.entity_id
_entity_poly.type
_entity_poly.pdbx_seq_one_letter_code
_entity_poly.pdbx_strand_id
1 'polypeptide(L)' 'MLTHDFERLLIIFFLIIFFALVGYGAYCKRKSNSYIGTGRVADIELWELKAIATWVVTFCIIVALLIEFF' A
#
# COMPACT_ATOMS: atom_id res chain seq x y z
N MET A 1 -10.58 -24.75 -18.54
CA MET A 1 -10.97 -25.00 -17.12
C MET A 1 -9.82 -24.64 -16.18
N LEU A 2 -8.59 -25.14 -16.41
CA LEU A 2 -7.39 -24.74 -15.63
C LEU A 2 -7.07 -23.22 -15.66
N THR A 3 -7.37 -22.53 -16.76
CA THR A 3 -7.09 -21.10 -16.95
C THR A 3 -7.97 -20.18 -16.08
N HIS A 4 -9.27 -20.45 -15.99
CA HIS A 4 -10.20 -19.62 -15.20
C HIS A 4 -9.98 -19.74 -13.69
N ASP A 5 -9.58 -20.92 -13.20
CA ASP A 5 -9.25 -21.10 -11.79
C ASP A 5 -7.95 -20.40 -11.42
N PHE A 6 -6.96 -20.41 -12.34
CA PHE A 6 -5.70 -19.69 -12.17
C PHE A 6 -5.89 -18.16 -12.19
N GLU A 7 -6.69 -17.65 -13.13
CA GLU A 7 -7.07 -16.23 -13.20
C GLU A 7 -7.73 -15.76 -11.89
N ARG A 8 -8.68 -16.54 -11.35
CA ARG A 8 -9.33 -16.22 -10.07
C ARG A 8 -8.34 -16.17 -8.91
N LEU A 9 -7.40 -17.10 -8.85
CA LEU A 9 -6.39 -17.15 -7.79
C LEU A 9 -5.49 -15.91 -7.86
N LEU A 10 -5.07 -15.50 -9.05
CA LEU A 10 -4.28 -14.27 -9.25
C LEU A 10 -5.04 -13.02 -8.82
N ILE A 11 -6.33 -12.91 -9.15
CA ILE A 11 -7.17 -11.77 -8.74
C ILE A 11 -7.28 -11.70 -7.21
N ILE A 12 -7.54 -12.83 -6.54
CA ILE A 12 -7.63 -12.87 -5.07
C ILE A 12 -6.29 -12.48 -4.45
N PHE A 13 -5.19 -13.02 -4.96
CA PHE A 13 -3.85 -12.70 -4.47
C PHE A 13 -3.53 -11.21 -4.62
N PHE A 14 -3.89 -10.63 -5.77
CA PHE A 14 -3.74 -9.21 -6.02
C PHE A 14 -4.56 -8.36 -5.04
N LEU A 15 -5.82 -8.72 -4.78
CA LEU A 15 -6.66 -8.03 -3.81
C LEU A 15 -6.05 -8.07 -2.41
N ILE A 16 -5.50 -9.21 -1.99
CA ILE A 16 -4.83 -9.35 -0.69
C ILE A 16 -3.64 -8.38 -0.60
N ILE A 17 -2.79 -8.33 -1.63
CA ILE A 17 -1.65 -7.41 -1.67
C ILE A 17 -2.13 -5.96 -1.61
N PHE A 18 -3.17 -5.62 -2.36
CA PHE A 18 -3.72 -4.28 -2.40
C PHE A 18 -4.23 -3.82 -1.03
N PHE A 19 -5.03 -4.65 -0.35
CA PHE A 19 -5.49 -4.34 1.01
C PHE A 19 -4.35 -4.28 2.02
N ALA A 20 -3.34 -5.14 1.87
CA ALA A 20 -2.15 -5.11 2.71
C ALA A 20 -1.35 -3.80 2.53
N LEU A 21 -1.20 -3.30 1.30
CA LEU A 21 -0.55 -2.02 1.02
C LEU A 21 -1.32 -0.85 1.63
N VAL A 22 -2.65 -0.80 1.44
CA VAL A 22 -3.49 0.24 2.03
C VAL A 22 -3.40 0.21 3.57
N GLY A 23 -3.49 -0.98 4.16
CA GLY A 23 -3.36 -1.18 5.60
C GLY A 23 -1.98 -0.77 6.12
N TYR A 24 -0.91 -1.11 5.41
CA TYR A 24 0.45 -0.74 5.75
C TYR A 24 0.67 0.78 5.67
N GLY A 25 0.18 1.43 4.62
CA GLY A 25 0.24 2.88 4.47
C GLY A 25 -0.46 3.62 5.61
N ALA A 26 -1.66 3.17 5.98
CA ALA A 26 -2.40 3.68 7.13
C ALA A 26 -1.66 3.43 8.46
N TYR A 27 -1.06 2.25 8.63
CA TYR A 27 -0.25 1.92 9.80
C TYR A 27 0.98 2.83 9.92
N CYS A 28 1.75 3.02 8.85
CA CYS A 28 2.91 3.90 8.82
C CYS A 28 2.52 5.33 9.21
N LYS A 29 1.40 5.85 8.69
CA LYS A 29 0.89 7.18 9.05
C LYS A 29 0.51 7.27 10.52
N ARG A 30 -0.20 6.27 11.05
CA ARG A 30 -0.54 6.20 12.48
C ARG A 30 0.70 6.11 13.35
N LYS A 31 1.72 5.38 12.90
CA LYS A 31 2.97 5.19 13.62
C LYS A 31 3.79 6.48 13.66
N SER A 32 3.91 7.19 12.54
CA SER A 32 4.47 8.55 12.49
C SER A 32 3.82 9.46 13.54
N ASN A 33 2.48 9.52 13.55
CA ASN A 33 1.74 10.37 14.48
C ASN A 33 1.95 10.01 15.95
N SER A 34 2.30 8.75 16.26
CA SER A 34 2.58 8.32 17.64
C SER A 34 3.86 8.91 18.23
N TYR A 35 4.76 9.44 17.38
CA TYR A 35 6.00 10.09 17.82
C TYR A 35 5.86 11.61 17.98
N ILE A 36 4.73 12.20 17.60
CA ILE A 36 4.47 13.64 17.78
C ILE A 36 4.54 13.97 19.27
N GLY A 37 5.29 15.03 19.62
CA GLY A 37 5.48 15.47 21.00
C GLY A 37 6.59 14.72 21.77
N THR A 38 7.22 13.70 21.18
CA THR A 38 8.33 12.97 21.84
C THR A 38 9.72 13.54 21.54
N GLY A 39 9.81 14.55 20.66
CA GLY A 39 11.09 15.11 20.18
C GLY A 39 11.85 14.23 19.18
N ARG A 40 11.32 13.05 18.84
CA ARG A 40 11.92 12.09 17.90
C ARG A 40 11.62 12.43 16.44
N VAL A 41 12.13 13.56 15.97
CA VAL A 41 11.84 14.10 14.61
C VAL A 41 12.29 13.16 13.50
N ALA A 42 13.47 12.55 13.62
CA ALA A 42 13.99 11.61 12.63
C ALA A 42 13.10 10.35 12.46
N ASP A 43 12.51 9.86 13.55
CA ASP A 43 11.58 8.72 13.48
C ASP A 43 10.28 9.12 12.77
N ILE A 44 9.73 10.31 13.06
CA ILE A 44 8.54 10.85 12.39
C ILE A 44 8.76 10.88 10.87
N GLU A 45 9.85 11.49 10.42
CA GLU A 45 10.18 11.61 9.00
C GLU A 45 10.37 10.24 8.33
N LEU A 46 11.04 9.30 9.00
CA LEU A 46 11.24 7.94 8.48
C LEU A 46 9.90 7.21 8.27
N TRP A 47 8.98 7.33 9.23
CA TRP A 47 7.67 6.69 9.13
C TRP A 47 6.74 7.40 8.13
N GLU A 48 6.81 8.73 8.01
CA GLU A 48 6.12 9.47 6.95
C GLU A 48 6.63 9.07 5.56
N LEU A 49 7.95 8.97 5.36
CA LEU A 49 8.53 8.57 4.09
C LEU A 49 8.05 7.16 3.67
N LYS A 50 8.00 6.22 4.63
CA LYS A 50 7.43 4.89 4.40
C LYS A 50 5.95 4.95 4.01
N ALA A 51 5.17 5.81 4.65
CA ALA A 51 3.75 6.00 4.30
C ALA A 51 3.61 6.55 2.88
N ILE A 52 4.36 7.61 2.55
CA ILE A 52 4.36 8.23 1.22
C ILE A 52 4.76 7.22 0.14
N ALA A 53 5.86 6.49 0.33
CA ALA A 53 6.30 5.45 -0.60
C ALA A 53 5.22 4.39 -0.82
N THR A 54 4.53 3.97 0.24
CA THR A 54 3.43 3.00 0.14
C THR A 54 2.26 3.55 -0.69
N TRP A 55 1.88 4.81 -0.48
CA TRP A 55 0.82 5.46 -1.24
C TRP A 55 1.19 5.66 -2.71
N VAL A 56 2.44 6.00 -3.01
CA VAL A 56 2.95 6.10 -4.40
C VAL A 56 2.86 4.74 -5.10
N VAL A 57 3.32 3.67 -4.46
CA VAL A 57 3.21 2.31 -5.03
C VAL A 57 1.75 1.93 -5.26
N THR A 58 0.89 2.19 -4.28
CA THR A 58 -0.55 1.90 -4.39
C THR A 58 -1.19 2.67 -5.54
N PHE A 59 -0.84 3.96 -5.71
CA PHE A 59 -1.31 4.78 -6.81
C PHE A 59 -0.84 4.25 -8.17
N CYS A 60 0.44 3.91 -8.31
CA CYS A 60 0.97 3.34 -9.56
C CYS A 60 0.25 2.03 -9.94
N ILE A 61 -0.06 1.18 -8.96
CA ILE A 61 -0.81 -0.06 -9.18
C ILE A 61 -2.23 0.24 -9.69
N ILE A 62 -2.94 1.20 -9.08
CA ILE A 62 -4.28 1.59 -9.52
C ILE A 62 -4.24 2.16 -10.94
N VAL A 63 -3.27 3.02 -11.24
CA VAL A 63 -3.11 3.61 -12.59
C VAL A 63 -2.80 2.53 -13.62
N ALA A 64 -1.93 1.57 -13.31
CA ALA A 64 -1.61 0.47 -14.21
C ALA A 64 -2.87 -0.36 -14.54
N LEU A 65 -3.69 -0.67 -13.54
CA LEU A 65 -4.97 -1.36 -13.75
C LEU A 65 -5.94 -0.55 -14.60
N LEU A 66 -6.04 0.76 -14.38
CA LEU A 66 -6.93 1.62 -15.17
C LEU A 66 -6.50 1.71 -16.64
N ILE A 67 -5.19 1.75 -16.91
CA ILE A 67 -4.66 1.74 -18.28
C ILE A 67 -4.94 0.42 -18.97
N GLU A 68 -4.78 -0.72 -18.30
CA GLU A 68 -5.09 -2.03 -18.88
C GLU A 68 -6.59 -2.21 -19.18
N PHE A 69 -7.45 -1.52 -18.42
CA PHE A 69 -8.91 -1.58 -18.60
C PHE A 69 -9.46 -0.66 -19.71
N PHE A 70 -8.67 0.32 -20.20
CA PHE A 70 -9.05 1.31 -21.20
C PHE A 70 -8.45 1.00 -22.58
#